data_AF-A0A3M1IHN2-F1
#
_entry.id   AF-A0A3M1IHN2-F1
#
_cell.length_a   1.000
_cell.length_b   1.000
_cell.length_c   1.000
_cell.angle_alpha   90.00
_cell.angle_beta   90.00
_cell.angle_gamma   90.00
#
_symmetry.space_group_name_H-M   'P 1'
#
loop_
_entity.id
_entity.type
_entity.pdbx_description
1 polymer ?
#
loop_
_entity_poly.entity_id
_entity_poly.type
_entity_poly.pdbx_seq_one_letter_code
_entity_poly.pdbx_strand_id
1 'polypeptide(L)'
;MRLLSCLFFSVLLSKSIFAFTVVLDPGHGGRYISPKSVYGDKYDPLLHRYTDKFRPGAYYDGMWENEEVYEIAKLTKKILEDTQTLAGRRRFYRLLRKYGYPKRRNFRPIKVFLSRENSWHTRYMDIRDDVNAPYRLYDYPDIHTGQMQHGTVSRIHRFKPELVVTLHLTRGKPNSYGAMNAVITPSYYTYKKAIEYVRSSRKKRKTIRKKFMRSKWGDWFKTGKGRDSFEWFLCDAWIYFTGYWSTKSGLQPMKEKYRGYRHNMFDWAYKDPPGWEKSARKHRPYTQYSDHLRTFVPRGKFWQREKSKYERWRREKGYEGYGGDNLYASHELLRYVRKALLRHKVDTPKTLPEIRQPYISTWTVPTFVNAVSAYLELAYIDIPKDHQRILNYKHVYAEALAVGIYSLYYGIKQPKRNRKKNLPWGWAIHFAKYGRYFQSSVR
;
A
#
# COMPACT_ATOMS: atom_id res chain seq x y z
N MET A 1 -44.24 46.07 23.37
CA MET A 1 -43.00 45.63 24.06
C MET A 1 -42.78 44.17 23.72
N ARG A 2 -41.78 43.86 22.86
CA ARG A 2 -40.56 43.07 23.18
C ARG A 2 -40.91 41.68 23.76
N LEU A 3 -40.65 40.55 23.08
CA LEU A 3 -39.35 40.10 22.58
C LEU A 3 -39.50 39.05 21.45
N LEU A 4 -38.80 39.31 20.34
CA LEU A 4 -38.39 38.29 19.37
C LEU A 4 -37.42 37.31 20.06
N SER A 5 -37.80 36.04 20.14
CA SER A 5 -36.87 34.95 20.45
C SER A 5 -36.16 34.53 19.16
N CYS A 6 -35.00 35.14 18.90
CA CYS A 6 -34.05 34.64 17.92
C CYS A 6 -33.38 33.38 18.49
N LEU A 7 -33.92 32.20 18.15
CA LEU A 7 -33.21 30.93 18.26
C LEU A 7 -32.06 30.91 17.25
N PHE A 8 -30.91 31.42 17.68
CA PHE A 8 -29.62 31.15 17.05
C PHE A 8 -29.30 29.67 17.22
N PHE A 9 -29.72 28.85 16.25
CA PHE A 9 -29.19 27.51 16.07
C PHE A 9 -27.75 27.66 15.55
N SER A 10 -26.81 27.88 16.48
CA SER A 10 -25.39 27.75 16.18
C SER A 10 -25.13 26.30 15.81
N VAL A 11 -25.05 26.03 14.50
CA VAL A 11 -24.46 24.81 13.95
C VAL A 11 -23.00 24.81 14.39
N LEU A 12 -22.75 24.27 15.58
CA LEU A 12 -21.44 23.85 16.02
C LEU A 12 -21.01 22.74 15.07
N LEU A 13 -20.33 23.12 14.00
CA LEU A 13 -19.44 22.26 13.25
C LEU A 13 -18.50 21.61 14.27
N SER A 14 -18.86 20.42 14.75
CA SER A 14 -18.02 19.66 15.66
C SER A 14 -16.74 19.35 14.89
N LYS A 15 -15.68 20.14 15.12
CA LYS A 15 -14.35 19.78 14.63
C LYS A 15 -14.06 18.39 15.16
N SER A 16 -13.87 17.44 14.25
CA SER A 16 -13.54 16.06 14.60
C SER A 16 -12.47 16.05 15.70
N ILE A 17 -12.76 15.42 16.82
CA ILE A 17 -11.80 15.21 17.90
C ILE A 17 -10.61 14.34 17.44
N PHE A 18 -10.80 13.56 16.37
CA PHE A 18 -9.77 12.81 15.69
C PHE A 18 -9.05 13.67 14.65
N ALA A 19 -7.73 13.66 14.70
CA ALA A 19 -6.90 14.42 13.76
C ALA A 19 -6.34 13.57 12.62
N PHE A 20 -6.45 12.23 12.71
CA PHE A 20 -5.80 11.32 11.77
C PHE A 20 -6.53 9.97 11.70
N THR A 21 -6.79 9.51 10.48
CA THR A 21 -7.41 8.22 10.16
C THR A 21 -6.38 7.29 9.52
N VAL A 22 -6.26 6.11 10.12
CA VAL A 22 -5.35 5.04 9.69
C VAL A 22 -6.16 3.81 9.33
N VAL A 23 -5.80 3.17 8.22
CA VAL A 23 -6.26 1.81 7.93
C VAL A 23 -5.06 0.88 8.02
N LEU A 24 -5.17 -0.15 8.85
CA LEU A 24 -4.24 -1.28 8.84
C LEU A 24 -4.80 -2.33 7.89
N ASP A 25 -3.99 -2.70 6.90
CA ASP A 25 -4.36 -3.60 5.81
C ASP A 25 -3.54 -4.89 5.91
N PRO A 26 -3.99 -5.88 6.69
CA PRO A 26 -3.31 -7.16 6.76
C PRO A 26 -3.47 -7.90 5.43
N GLY A 27 -2.36 -8.13 4.75
CA GLY A 27 -2.29 -8.72 3.43
C GLY A 27 -3.00 -10.06 3.33
N HIS A 28 -3.44 -10.37 2.11
CA HIS A 28 -4.05 -11.64 1.75
C HIS A 28 -5.28 -12.03 2.62
N GLY A 29 -5.54 -13.33 2.70
CA GLY A 29 -6.74 -13.95 3.26
C GLY A 29 -7.14 -15.13 2.37
N GLY A 30 -8.31 -15.74 2.61
CA GLY A 30 -8.90 -16.76 1.74
C GLY A 30 -7.99 -17.96 1.43
N ARG A 31 -8.24 -18.63 0.29
CA ARG A 31 -7.54 -19.84 -0.17
C ARG A 31 -7.30 -19.82 -1.68
N TYR A 32 -6.27 -20.52 -2.14
CA TYR A 32 -6.13 -20.82 -3.56
C TYR A 32 -7.16 -21.88 -3.96
N ILE A 33 -8.14 -21.52 -4.79
CA ILE A 33 -9.16 -22.44 -5.32
C ILE A 33 -9.26 -22.28 -6.84
N SER A 34 -9.44 -23.41 -7.53
CA SER A 34 -9.72 -23.47 -8.97
C SER A 34 -11.22 -23.70 -9.22
N PRO A 35 -11.79 -23.18 -10.32
CA PRO A 35 -11.13 -22.44 -11.38
C PRO A 35 -11.00 -20.94 -11.10
N LYS A 36 -10.01 -20.29 -11.72
CA LYS A 36 -9.79 -18.83 -11.65
C LYS A 36 -11.04 -18.02 -12.06
N SER A 37 -11.84 -18.54 -12.99
CA SER A 37 -13.06 -17.87 -13.47
C SER A 37 -14.08 -17.61 -12.38
N VAL A 38 -14.06 -18.39 -11.30
CA VAL A 38 -14.98 -18.26 -10.15
C VAL A 38 -14.24 -17.68 -8.94
N TYR A 39 -13.08 -18.25 -8.60
CA TYR A 39 -12.40 -17.96 -7.33
C TYR A 39 -11.18 -17.02 -7.46
N GLY A 40 -11.06 -16.29 -8.57
CA GLY A 40 -9.96 -15.34 -8.81
C GLY A 40 -10.03 -14.08 -7.93
N ASP A 41 -9.07 -13.16 -8.11
CA ASP A 41 -8.93 -11.98 -7.24
C ASP A 41 -9.41 -10.68 -7.89
N LYS A 42 -8.85 -10.35 -9.06
CA LYS A 42 -9.04 -9.05 -9.72
C LYS A 42 -10.07 -9.16 -10.83
N TYR A 43 -11.35 -8.96 -10.50
CA TYR A 43 -12.44 -8.99 -11.48
C TYR A 43 -12.32 -7.80 -12.44
N ASP A 44 -12.47 -8.11 -13.73
CA ASP A 44 -12.47 -7.11 -14.79
C ASP A 44 -13.86 -6.97 -15.39
N PRO A 45 -14.55 -5.84 -15.19
CA PRO A 45 -15.88 -5.62 -15.75
C PRO A 45 -15.88 -5.48 -17.27
N LEU A 46 -14.73 -5.24 -17.91
CA LEU A 46 -14.63 -5.23 -19.37
C LEU A 46 -14.74 -6.65 -19.94
N LEU A 47 -14.01 -7.60 -19.34
CA LEU A 47 -13.96 -8.98 -19.80
C LEU A 47 -14.91 -9.93 -19.06
N HIS A 48 -15.62 -9.43 -18.05
CA HIS A 48 -16.49 -10.20 -17.15
C HIS A 48 -15.81 -11.43 -16.54
N ARG A 49 -14.53 -11.30 -16.16
CA ARG A 49 -13.73 -12.39 -15.60
C ARG A 49 -12.63 -11.91 -14.67
N TYR A 50 -12.13 -12.80 -13.82
CA TYR A 50 -10.93 -12.53 -13.03
C TYR A 50 -9.65 -12.57 -13.87
N THR A 51 -8.84 -11.52 -13.75
CA THR A 51 -7.56 -11.38 -14.46
C THR A 51 -6.40 -12.07 -13.74
N ASP A 52 -6.54 -12.35 -12.45
CA ASP A 52 -5.53 -13.00 -11.62
C ASP A 52 -6.11 -14.16 -10.80
N LYS A 53 -5.28 -15.18 -10.59
CA LYS A 53 -5.50 -16.22 -9.58
C LYS A 53 -5.46 -15.58 -8.20
N PHE A 54 -6.32 -16.04 -7.29
CA PHE A 54 -6.27 -15.62 -5.91
C PHE A 54 -5.00 -16.14 -5.22
N ARG A 55 -4.40 -15.32 -4.35
CA ARG A 55 -3.14 -15.65 -3.66
C ARG A 55 -3.34 -15.52 -2.16
N PRO A 56 -3.35 -16.64 -1.41
CA PRO A 56 -3.65 -16.61 0.02
C PRO A 56 -2.51 -16.10 0.90
N GLY A 57 -1.35 -15.79 0.32
CA GLY A 57 -0.12 -15.44 1.04
C GLY A 57 0.87 -16.61 1.05
N ALA A 58 2.06 -16.37 1.58
CA ALA A 58 3.08 -17.38 1.77
C ALA A 58 2.71 -18.35 2.90
N TYR A 59 3.10 -19.62 2.73
CA TYR A 59 3.08 -20.64 3.77
C TYR A 59 4.48 -21.22 3.95
N TYR A 60 4.89 -21.39 5.20
CA TYR A 60 6.14 -22.07 5.55
C TYR A 60 6.05 -22.62 6.98
N ASP A 61 6.35 -23.91 7.16
CA ASP A 61 6.49 -24.57 8.46
C ASP A 61 5.34 -24.29 9.45
N GLY A 62 4.11 -24.60 9.04
CA GLY A 62 2.90 -24.40 9.87
C GLY A 62 2.39 -22.96 9.94
N MET A 63 3.11 -21.99 9.38
CA MET A 63 2.76 -20.57 9.45
C MET A 63 2.20 -20.04 8.13
N TRP A 64 1.02 -19.43 8.18
CA TRP A 64 0.43 -18.68 7.07
C TRP A 64 0.62 -17.18 7.23
N GLU A 65 1.16 -16.54 6.20
CA GLU A 65 1.35 -15.08 6.18
C GLU A 65 0.08 -14.31 6.56
N ASN A 66 -1.06 -14.68 5.96
CA ASN A 66 -2.32 -13.96 6.12
C ASN A 66 -2.87 -13.96 7.55
N GLU A 67 -2.52 -14.97 8.36
CA GLU A 67 -2.90 -15.10 9.77
C GLU A 67 -1.99 -14.22 10.63
N GLU A 68 -0.68 -14.37 10.45
CA GLU A 68 0.33 -13.68 11.24
C GLU A 68 0.23 -12.16 11.09
N VAL A 69 0.07 -11.67 9.86
CA VAL A 69 -0.05 -10.22 9.62
C VAL A 69 -1.39 -9.67 10.10
N TYR A 70 -2.45 -10.48 10.13
CA TYR A 70 -3.74 -10.09 10.69
C TYR A 70 -3.71 -9.99 12.21
N GLU A 71 -3.10 -10.96 12.89
CA GLU A 71 -2.82 -10.91 14.32
C GLU A 71 -2.04 -9.64 14.70
N ILE A 72 -0.95 -9.35 14.00
CA ILE A 72 -0.14 -8.14 14.21
C ILE A 72 -0.99 -6.87 13.97
N ALA A 73 -1.81 -6.83 12.93
CA ALA A 73 -2.70 -5.69 12.65
C ALA A 73 -3.74 -5.49 13.76
N LYS A 74 -4.37 -6.55 14.27
CA LYS A 74 -5.32 -6.48 15.40
C LYS A 74 -4.68 -5.94 16.66
N LEU A 75 -3.51 -6.46 17.03
CA LEU A 75 -2.77 -6.00 18.19
C LEU A 75 -2.36 -4.53 18.02
N THR A 76 -1.90 -4.14 16.83
CA THR A 76 -1.55 -2.74 16.51
C THR A 76 -2.76 -1.84 16.67
N LYS A 77 -3.93 -2.24 16.14
CA LYS A 77 -5.19 -1.51 16.28
C LYS A 77 -5.55 -1.31 17.76
N LYS A 78 -5.51 -2.38 18.56
CA LYS A 78 -5.80 -2.32 20.01
C LYS A 78 -4.91 -1.32 20.74
N ILE A 79 -3.61 -1.27 20.40
CA ILE A 79 -2.67 -0.31 20.99
C ILE A 79 -2.97 1.13 20.51
N LEU A 80 -3.34 1.33 19.25
CA LEU A 80 -3.72 2.65 18.73
C LEU A 80 -5.06 3.15 19.30
N GLU A 81 -5.98 2.26 19.65
CA GLU A 81 -7.24 2.59 20.31
C GLU A 81 -7.04 3.16 21.71
N ASP A 82 -5.93 2.84 22.40
CA ASP A 82 -5.55 3.51 23.64
C ASP A 82 -5.38 5.03 23.43
N THR A 83 -5.12 5.52 22.22
CA THR A 83 -5.08 6.97 21.96
C THR A 83 -6.45 7.66 22.13
N GLN A 84 -7.55 6.91 22.16
CA GLN A 84 -8.90 7.45 22.07
C GLN A 84 -9.51 7.79 23.44
N THR A 85 -9.16 7.07 24.51
CA THR A 85 -9.70 7.28 25.87
C THR A 85 -8.69 7.96 26.79
N LEU A 86 -9.14 8.69 27.83
CA LEU A 86 -8.22 9.37 28.75
C LEU A 86 -7.24 8.40 29.46
N ALA A 87 -7.75 7.26 29.94
CA ALA A 87 -6.94 6.24 30.58
C ALA A 87 -5.97 5.56 29.59
N GLY A 88 -6.45 5.23 28.39
CA GLY A 88 -5.63 4.70 27.31
C GLY A 88 -4.50 5.66 26.93
N ARG A 89 -4.77 6.96 26.82
CA ARG A 89 -3.76 7.96 26.46
C ARG A 89 -2.60 7.99 27.45
N ARG A 90 -2.88 7.79 28.75
CA ARG A 90 -1.83 7.66 29.77
C ARG A 90 -0.98 6.40 29.53
N ARG A 91 -1.61 5.26 29.22
CA ARG A 91 -0.89 4.02 28.85
C ARG A 91 -0.04 4.20 27.60
N PHE A 92 -0.64 4.72 26.53
CA PHE A 92 0.05 4.94 25.26
C PHE A 92 1.18 5.97 25.39
N TYR A 93 1.00 7.05 26.16
CA TYR A 93 2.09 8.02 26.40
C TYR A 93 3.28 7.40 27.16
N ARG A 94 3.03 6.54 28.16
CA ARG A 94 4.09 5.75 28.80
C ARG A 94 4.80 4.86 27.79
N LEU A 95 4.07 4.26 26.86
CA LEU A 95 4.63 3.52 25.75
C LEU A 95 5.47 4.44 24.83
N LEU A 96 5.02 5.61 24.42
CA LEU A 96 5.80 6.51 23.56
C LEU A 96 7.15 6.91 24.19
N ARG A 97 7.19 7.17 25.51
CA ARG A 97 8.43 7.51 26.24
C ARG A 97 9.47 6.40 26.23
N LYS A 98 9.05 5.15 26.02
CA LYS A 98 9.94 4.01 25.82
C LYS A 98 10.74 4.11 24.50
N TYR A 99 10.24 4.87 23.54
CA TYR A 99 10.77 4.94 22.18
C TYR A 99 11.34 6.30 21.80
N GLY A 100 11.41 7.26 22.72
CA GLY A 100 12.02 8.57 22.47
C GLY A 100 11.45 9.63 23.39
N TYR A 101 11.51 10.89 22.95
CA TYR A 101 11.03 12.03 23.73
C TYR A 101 9.77 12.62 23.05
N PRO A 102 8.58 12.04 23.30
CA PRO A 102 7.33 12.55 22.73
C PRO A 102 6.99 13.91 23.36
N LYS A 103 6.48 14.84 22.54
CA LYS A 103 5.97 16.12 23.06
C LYS A 103 4.68 15.85 23.85
N ARG A 104 4.59 16.40 25.07
CA ARG A 104 3.44 16.22 25.98
C ARG A 104 2.23 17.06 25.57
N ARG A 105 2.46 18.24 24.98
CA ARG A 105 1.42 19.09 24.37
C ARG A 105 1.03 18.52 22.99
N ASN A 106 -0.27 18.51 22.69
CA ASN A 106 -0.87 18.05 21.43
C ASN A 106 -1.01 16.53 21.25
N PHE A 107 -1.16 15.75 22.33
CA PHE A 107 -1.59 14.36 22.20
C PHE A 107 -3.01 14.34 21.62
N ARG A 108 -3.16 13.82 20.40
CA ARG A 108 -4.44 13.75 19.70
C ARG A 108 -4.76 12.29 19.32
N PRO A 109 -6.03 11.89 19.39
CA PRO A 109 -6.44 10.51 19.12
C PRO A 109 -6.29 10.17 17.64
N ILE A 110 -5.97 8.91 17.38
CA ILE A 110 -5.92 8.31 16.05
C ILE A 110 -7.18 7.46 15.86
N LYS A 111 -7.90 7.70 14.76
CA LYS A 111 -8.97 6.84 14.30
C LYS A 111 -8.33 5.69 13.51
N VAL A 112 -8.59 4.45 13.89
CA VAL A 112 -7.92 3.28 13.29
C VAL A 112 -8.93 2.22 12.87
N PHE A 113 -8.75 1.67 11.69
CA PHE A 113 -9.59 0.64 11.09
C PHE A 113 -8.75 -0.54 10.58
N LEU A 114 -9.40 -1.70 10.39
CA LEU A 114 -8.85 -2.82 9.62
C LEU A 114 -9.49 -2.83 8.22
N SER A 115 -8.75 -3.20 7.18
CA SER A 115 -9.30 -3.34 5.81
C SER A 115 -10.21 -4.58 5.64
N ARG A 116 -10.10 -5.53 6.57
CA ARG A 116 -10.92 -6.74 6.70
C ARG A 116 -11.17 -7.07 8.17
N GLU A 117 -12.34 -7.63 8.45
CA GLU A 117 -12.78 -7.93 9.82
C GLU A 117 -12.14 -9.19 10.38
N ASN A 118 -12.00 -10.24 9.58
CA ASN A 118 -11.61 -11.59 10.05
C ASN A 118 -10.42 -12.17 9.28
N SER A 119 -9.75 -13.16 9.91
CA SER A 119 -8.85 -14.09 9.21
C SER A 119 -9.64 -15.26 8.64
N TRP A 120 -9.03 -16.02 7.72
CA TRP A 120 -9.66 -17.17 7.10
C TRP A 120 -9.94 -18.31 8.10
N HIS A 121 -9.04 -18.53 9.08
CA HIS A 121 -9.10 -19.65 10.02
C HIS A 121 -9.97 -19.44 11.27
N THR A 122 -10.60 -18.27 11.46
CA THR A 122 -11.53 -18.06 12.59
C THR A 122 -12.87 -18.75 12.32
N ARG A 123 -12.95 -20.08 12.52
CA ARG A 123 -14.13 -20.95 12.70
C ARG A 123 -15.42 -20.72 11.86
N TYR A 124 -15.41 -19.91 10.81
CA TYR A 124 -16.66 -19.42 10.20
C TYR A 124 -16.68 -19.31 8.66
N MET A 125 -15.78 -19.98 7.93
CA MET A 125 -15.81 -19.90 6.46
C MET A 125 -15.72 -21.21 5.68
N ASP A 126 -15.55 -22.38 6.31
CA ASP A 126 -15.68 -23.66 5.58
C ASP A 126 -17.14 -23.94 5.10
N ILE A 127 -18.09 -23.05 5.44
CA ILE A 127 -19.50 -23.08 5.00
C ILE A 127 -19.85 -22.02 3.93
N ARG A 128 -18.88 -21.25 3.42
CA ARG A 128 -19.14 -20.22 2.40
C ARG A 128 -18.88 -20.76 1.00
N ASP A 129 -19.82 -20.49 0.10
CA ASP A 129 -19.69 -20.82 -1.32
C ASP A 129 -18.51 -20.09 -1.99
N ASP A 130 -18.20 -18.87 -1.53
CA ASP A 130 -17.04 -18.10 -1.98
C ASP A 130 -16.17 -17.63 -0.82
N VAL A 131 -15.16 -18.44 -0.53
CA VAL A 131 -14.16 -18.23 0.50
C VAL A 131 -13.26 -17.01 0.27
N ASN A 132 -13.14 -16.55 -0.98
CA ASN A 132 -12.22 -15.50 -1.37
C ASN A 132 -12.89 -14.12 -1.40
N ALA A 133 -14.22 -14.07 -1.51
CA ALA A 133 -15.01 -12.84 -1.60
C ALA A 133 -14.60 -11.74 -0.61
N PRO A 134 -14.45 -11.99 0.70
CA PRO A 134 -14.08 -10.93 1.65
C PRO A 134 -12.67 -10.39 1.45
N TYR A 135 -11.80 -11.13 0.76
CA TYR A 135 -10.36 -10.88 0.67
C TYR A 135 -9.93 -10.39 -0.71
N ARG A 136 -10.84 -10.39 -1.69
CA ARG A 136 -10.55 -9.88 -3.04
C ARG A 136 -10.13 -8.44 -3.00
N LEU A 137 -9.09 -8.14 -3.78
CA LEU A 137 -8.47 -6.83 -3.83
C LEU A 137 -9.34 -5.80 -4.56
N TYR A 138 -10.03 -6.23 -5.62
CA TYR A 138 -10.94 -5.42 -6.44
C TYR A 138 -12.39 -5.80 -6.21
N ASP A 139 -13.29 -4.92 -6.66
CA ASP A 139 -14.72 -5.18 -6.59
C ASP A 139 -15.06 -6.40 -7.46
N TYR A 140 -16.04 -7.18 -7.04
CA TYR A 140 -16.39 -8.45 -7.66
C TYR A 140 -17.90 -8.67 -7.66
N PRO A 141 -18.47 -9.39 -8.65
CA PRO A 141 -19.87 -9.76 -8.61
C PRO A 141 -20.08 -10.83 -7.53
N ASP A 142 -21.10 -10.65 -6.71
CA ASP A 142 -21.61 -11.69 -5.82
C ASP A 142 -22.08 -12.90 -6.64
N ILE A 143 -21.76 -14.12 -6.18
CA ILE A 143 -21.97 -15.34 -6.97
C ILE A 143 -23.45 -15.70 -7.12
N HIS A 144 -24.31 -15.29 -6.19
CA HIS A 144 -25.74 -15.61 -6.21
C HIS A 144 -26.56 -14.50 -6.87
N THR A 145 -26.23 -13.25 -6.58
CA THR A 145 -27.04 -12.09 -7.00
C THR A 145 -26.46 -11.35 -8.20
N GLY A 146 -25.19 -11.59 -8.55
CA GLY A 146 -24.46 -10.83 -9.56
C GLY A 146 -24.17 -9.37 -9.19
N GLN A 147 -24.63 -8.90 -8.03
CA GLN A 147 -24.42 -7.53 -7.58
C GLN A 147 -22.95 -7.27 -7.27
N MET A 148 -22.43 -6.13 -7.70
CA MET A 148 -21.03 -5.75 -7.44
C MET A 148 -20.81 -5.45 -5.96
N GLN A 149 -19.93 -6.24 -5.34
CA GLN A 149 -19.47 -6.10 -3.96
C GLN A 149 -18.14 -5.37 -3.90
N HIS A 150 -17.91 -4.66 -2.79
CA HIS A 150 -16.69 -3.87 -2.60
C HIS A 150 -15.50 -4.75 -2.19
N GLY A 151 -14.42 -4.69 -2.98
CA GLY A 151 -13.12 -5.29 -2.66
C GLY A 151 -12.33 -4.46 -1.65
N THR A 152 -11.13 -4.95 -1.29
CA THR A 152 -10.24 -4.34 -0.30
C THR A 152 -9.97 -2.87 -0.59
N VAL A 153 -9.65 -2.51 -1.84
CA VAL A 153 -9.34 -1.11 -2.20
C VAL A 153 -10.54 -0.18 -1.96
N SER A 154 -11.74 -0.58 -2.37
CA SER A 154 -12.95 0.22 -2.16
C SER A 154 -13.34 0.31 -0.69
N ARG A 155 -13.17 -0.76 0.10
CA ARG A 155 -13.37 -0.71 1.55
C ARG A 155 -12.41 0.26 2.23
N ILE A 156 -11.12 0.25 1.85
CA ILE A 156 -10.14 1.23 2.34
C ILE A 156 -10.59 2.66 2.04
N HIS A 157 -11.07 2.94 0.82
CA HIS A 157 -11.49 4.28 0.42
C HIS A 157 -12.67 4.83 1.21
N ARG A 158 -13.60 3.98 1.69
CA ARG A 158 -14.73 4.38 2.52
C ARG A 158 -14.29 5.07 3.82
N PHE A 159 -13.11 4.73 4.35
CA PHE A 159 -12.58 5.35 5.57
C PHE A 159 -11.90 6.70 5.33
N LYS A 160 -11.65 7.09 4.08
CA LYS A 160 -10.91 8.32 3.70
C LYS A 160 -9.60 8.50 4.49
N PRO A 161 -8.72 7.46 4.56
CA PRO A 161 -7.56 7.51 5.43
C PRO A 161 -6.48 8.47 4.93
N GLU A 162 -5.74 9.07 5.85
CA GLU A 162 -4.50 9.77 5.54
C GLU A 162 -3.31 8.80 5.44
N LEU A 163 -3.35 7.67 6.14
CA LEU A 163 -2.33 6.61 6.10
C LEU A 163 -2.96 5.22 5.96
N VAL A 164 -2.45 4.42 5.03
CA VAL A 164 -2.71 2.99 4.93
C VAL A 164 -1.41 2.26 5.23
N VAL A 165 -1.45 1.33 6.19
CA VAL A 165 -0.32 0.48 6.55
C VAL A 165 -0.63 -0.95 6.14
N THR A 166 -0.02 -1.41 5.05
CA THR A 166 -0.21 -2.77 4.53
C THR A 166 0.88 -3.69 5.06
N LEU A 167 0.50 -4.84 5.61
CA LEU A 167 1.40 -5.79 6.25
C LEU A 167 1.48 -7.10 5.46
N HIS A 168 2.69 -7.51 5.10
CA HIS A 168 3.01 -8.74 4.41
C HIS A 168 4.23 -9.43 5.02
N LEU A 169 4.40 -10.70 4.65
CA LEU A 169 5.64 -11.45 4.83
C LEU A 169 6.09 -11.95 3.46
N THR A 170 7.39 -11.99 3.25
CA THR A 170 7.97 -12.41 1.97
C THR A 170 8.64 -13.77 2.09
N ARG A 171 9.05 -14.32 0.95
CA ARG A 171 9.88 -15.52 0.85
C ARG A 171 11.16 -15.23 0.06
N GLY A 172 12.22 -15.97 0.36
CA GLY A 172 13.47 -15.94 -0.39
C GLY A 172 14.69 -15.88 0.50
N LYS A 173 15.88 -15.73 -0.11
CA LYS A 173 17.19 -15.74 0.58
C LYS A 173 17.72 -14.33 0.88
N PRO A 174 17.35 -13.68 1.99
CA PRO A 174 18.22 -12.72 2.64
C PRO A 174 19.42 -13.39 3.31
N ASN A 175 20.23 -12.56 3.96
CA ASN A 175 21.26 -13.00 4.89
C ASN A 175 20.70 -13.91 6.01
N SER A 176 21.59 -14.52 6.81
CA SER A 176 21.21 -15.44 7.88
C SER A 176 20.42 -14.81 9.05
N TYR A 177 20.33 -13.48 9.15
CA TYR A 177 19.73 -12.80 10.29
C TYR A 177 18.36 -12.18 10.01
N GLY A 178 17.86 -12.28 8.78
CA GLY A 178 16.55 -11.78 8.38
C GLY A 178 16.57 -10.38 7.76
N ALA A 179 15.45 -10.01 7.15
CA ALA A 179 15.32 -8.73 6.47
C ALA A 179 13.88 -8.25 6.40
N MET A 180 13.74 -6.95 6.14
CA MET A 180 12.48 -6.27 5.95
C MET A 180 12.59 -5.38 4.73
N ASN A 181 11.48 -5.24 4.00
CA ASN A 181 11.44 -4.43 2.80
C ASN A 181 10.21 -3.53 2.81
N ALA A 182 10.35 -2.34 2.26
CA ALA A 182 9.20 -1.58 1.83
C ALA A 182 8.75 -2.06 0.44
N VAL A 183 7.49 -1.83 0.10
CA VAL A 183 6.99 -1.99 -1.27
C VAL A 183 6.47 -0.65 -1.75
N ILE A 184 6.93 -0.21 -2.92
CA ILE A 184 6.53 1.08 -3.47
C ILE A 184 6.16 0.96 -4.94
N THR A 185 5.35 1.92 -5.37
CA THR A 185 5.10 2.20 -6.77
C THR A 185 5.60 3.62 -7.08
N PRO A 186 6.34 3.84 -8.17
CA PRO A 186 6.71 5.18 -8.62
C PRO A 186 5.51 6.00 -9.11
N SER A 187 5.72 7.30 -9.33
CA SER A 187 4.68 8.15 -9.92
C SER A 187 4.56 8.00 -11.44
N TYR A 188 3.52 8.61 -11.99
CA TYR A 188 3.34 8.84 -13.43
C TYR A 188 4.62 9.30 -14.14
N TYR A 189 5.42 10.17 -13.53
CA TYR A 189 6.60 10.77 -14.18
C TYR A 189 7.74 9.77 -14.39
N THR A 190 7.91 8.82 -13.47
CA THR A 190 8.88 7.75 -13.64
C THR A 190 8.38 6.76 -14.69
N TYR A 191 7.10 6.38 -14.68
CA TYR A 191 6.51 5.53 -15.72
C TYR A 191 6.50 6.17 -17.10
N LYS A 192 6.31 7.50 -17.21
CA LYS A 192 6.32 8.24 -18.48
C LYS A 192 7.61 8.04 -19.27
N LYS A 193 8.74 7.74 -18.60
CA LYS A 193 10.01 7.39 -19.28
C LYS A 193 9.87 6.18 -20.21
N ALA A 194 8.93 5.26 -19.95
CA ALA A 194 8.64 4.16 -20.86
C ALA A 194 7.93 4.65 -22.14
N ILE A 195 7.02 5.62 -22.05
CA ILE A 195 6.41 6.26 -23.23
C ILE A 195 7.50 6.97 -24.05
N GLU A 196 8.39 7.70 -23.38
CA GLU A 196 9.54 8.35 -24.02
C GLU A 196 10.44 7.31 -24.73
N TYR A 197 10.70 6.18 -24.08
CA TYR A 197 11.45 5.07 -24.65
C TYR A 197 10.79 4.53 -25.93
N VAL A 198 9.50 4.19 -25.89
CA VAL A 198 8.76 3.62 -27.03
C VAL A 198 8.66 4.58 -28.22
N ARG A 199 8.59 5.89 -27.96
CA ARG A 199 8.53 6.95 -28.98
C ARG A 199 9.91 7.38 -29.51
N SER A 200 11.00 6.93 -28.89
CA SER A 200 12.35 7.35 -29.24
C SER A 200 12.99 6.50 -30.33
N SER A 201 13.98 7.06 -31.04
CA SER A 201 14.86 6.32 -31.96
C SER A 201 15.71 5.27 -31.23
N ARG A 202 16.29 4.31 -31.96
CA ARG A 202 17.14 3.24 -31.38
C ARG A 202 18.32 3.79 -30.57
N LYS A 203 18.98 4.85 -31.04
CA LYS A 203 20.10 5.52 -30.32
C LYS A 203 19.63 6.09 -28.98
N LYS A 204 18.52 6.85 -28.98
CA LYS A 204 17.98 7.48 -27.77
C LYS A 204 17.44 6.45 -26.77
N ARG A 205 16.89 5.32 -27.23
CA ARG A 205 16.48 4.20 -26.38
C ARG A 205 17.64 3.61 -25.56
N LYS A 206 18.82 3.43 -26.17
CA LYS A 206 20.03 2.98 -25.45
C LYS A 206 20.40 3.95 -24.32
N THR A 207 20.35 5.26 -24.58
CA THR A 207 20.63 6.30 -23.59
C THR A 207 19.63 6.29 -22.43
N ILE A 208 18.32 6.17 -22.71
CA ILE A 208 17.27 6.10 -21.68
C ILE A 208 17.52 4.90 -20.75
N ARG A 209 17.77 3.73 -21.33
CA ARG A 209 18.07 2.51 -20.57
C ARG A 209 19.30 2.69 -19.68
N LYS A 210 20.41 3.22 -20.22
CA LYS A 210 21.64 3.48 -19.44
C LYS A 210 21.39 4.44 -18.28
N LYS A 211 20.61 5.52 -18.50
CA LYS A 211 20.24 6.47 -17.44
C LYS A 211 19.36 5.84 -16.37
N PHE A 212 18.40 5.00 -16.75
CA PHE A 212 17.54 4.29 -15.80
C PHE A 212 18.35 3.36 -14.90
N MET A 213 19.20 2.51 -15.49
CA MET A 213 19.99 1.52 -14.73
C MET A 213 20.96 2.16 -13.72
N ARG A 214 21.35 3.42 -13.93
CA ARG A 214 22.20 4.19 -13.01
C ARG A 214 21.41 4.96 -11.93
N SER A 215 20.08 4.96 -11.99
CA SER A 215 19.23 5.69 -11.06
C SER A 215 18.84 4.83 -9.85
N LYS A 216 18.24 5.46 -8.83
CA LYS A 216 17.63 4.73 -7.69
C LYS A 216 16.51 3.76 -8.11
N TRP A 217 15.94 3.96 -9.30
CA TRP A 217 14.95 3.07 -9.90
C TRP A 217 15.57 1.90 -10.66
N GLY A 218 16.91 1.85 -10.79
CA GLY A 218 17.61 0.81 -11.57
C GLY A 218 17.48 -0.60 -10.98
N ASP A 219 17.22 -0.72 -9.67
CA ASP A 219 17.04 -1.98 -8.96
C ASP A 219 15.55 -2.35 -8.86
N TRP A 220 14.91 -2.47 -10.02
CA TRP A 220 13.48 -2.79 -10.11
C TRP A 220 13.18 -4.23 -9.72
N PHE A 221 12.01 -4.48 -9.15
CA PHE A 221 11.62 -5.83 -8.73
C PHE A 221 11.52 -6.78 -9.93
N LYS A 222 12.10 -7.98 -9.78
CA LYS A 222 12.11 -9.01 -10.82
C LYS A 222 11.18 -10.15 -10.41
N THR A 223 10.01 -10.22 -11.03
CA THR A 223 9.00 -11.23 -10.65
C THR A 223 9.26 -12.61 -11.26
N GLY A 224 10.28 -12.78 -12.12
CA GLY A 224 10.58 -14.04 -12.78
C GLY A 224 11.88 -14.02 -13.57
N LYS A 225 12.27 -15.19 -14.09
CA LYS A 225 13.48 -15.38 -14.89
C LYS A 225 13.35 -14.74 -16.28
N GLY A 226 14.49 -14.42 -16.88
CA GLY A 226 14.58 -14.02 -18.29
C GLY A 226 14.23 -12.56 -18.59
N ARG A 227 14.04 -11.72 -17.56
CA ARG A 227 13.99 -10.25 -17.70
C ARG A 227 14.93 -9.57 -16.74
N ASP A 228 15.58 -8.50 -17.19
CA ASP A 228 16.32 -7.60 -16.32
C ASP A 228 15.43 -6.51 -15.69
N SER A 229 16.00 -5.69 -14.82
CA SER A 229 15.27 -4.65 -14.08
C SER A 229 14.62 -3.61 -15.00
N PHE A 230 15.26 -3.22 -16.10
CA PHE A 230 14.67 -2.27 -17.04
C PHE A 230 13.52 -2.88 -17.83
N GLU A 231 13.64 -4.16 -18.21
CA GLU A 231 12.58 -4.88 -18.90
C GLU A 231 11.35 -5.13 -18.00
N TRP A 232 11.56 -5.33 -16.69
CA TRP A 232 10.48 -5.35 -15.71
C TRP A 232 9.84 -3.98 -15.51
N PHE A 233 10.65 -2.91 -15.45
CA PHE A 233 10.13 -1.54 -15.45
C PHE A 233 9.24 -1.25 -16.66
N LEU A 234 9.66 -1.63 -17.87
CA LEU A 234 8.85 -1.48 -19.08
C LEU A 234 7.54 -2.26 -18.94
N CYS A 235 7.61 -3.52 -18.51
CA CYS A 235 6.42 -4.35 -18.33
C CYS A 235 5.41 -3.70 -17.37
N ASP A 236 5.88 -3.19 -16.23
CA ASP A 236 5.02 -2.51 -15.26
C ASP A 236 4.45 -1.20 -15.80
N ALA A 237 5.22 -0.45 -16.59
CA ALA A 237 4.73 0.76 -17.24
C ALA A 237 3.61 0.45 -18.25
N TRP A 238 3.74 -0.64 -19.02
CA TRP A 238 2.70 -1.10 -19.92
C TRP A 238 1.43 -1.50 -19.16
N ILE A 239 1.54 -2.24 -18.05
CA ILE A 239 0.39 -2.60 -17.21
C ILE A 239 -0.27 -1.35 -16.62
N TYR A 240 0.54 -0.39 -16.16
CA TYR A 240 0.08 0.85 -15.56
C TYR A 240 -0.72 1.70 -16.55
N PHE A 241 -0.24 1.88 -17.79
CA PHE A 241 -0.89 2.74 -18.78
C PHE A 241 -1.97 2.04 -19.61
N THR A 242 -1.73 0.80 -20.03
CA THR A 242 -2.55 0.13 -21.06
C THR A 242 -3.30 -1.09 -20.54
N GLY A 243 -2.94 -1.58 -19.34
CA GLY A 243 -3.43 -2.85 -18.81
C GLY A 243 -2.76 -4.08 -19.42
N TYR A 244 -1.88 -3.96 -20.42
CA TYR A 244 -1.20 -5.11 -21.02
C TYR A 244 0.22 -5.29 -20.47
N TRP A 245 0.71 -6.52 -20.47
CA TRP A 245 2.15 -6.75 -20.38
C TRP A 245 2.84 -6.35 -21.68
N SER A 246 4.14 -6.11 -21.61
CA SER A 246 4.97 -5.85 -22.79
C SER A 246 5.80 -7.05 -23.16
N THR A 247 6.22 -7.14 -24.42
CA THR A 247 7.37 -7.99 -24.81
C THR A 247 8.65 -7.55 -24.07
N LYS A 248 9.73 -8.34 -24.11
CA LYS A 248 11.00 -7.99 -23.44
C LYS A 248 11.59 -6.66 -23.96
N SER A 249 11.45 -6.40 -25.27
CA SER A 249 11.86 -5.12 -25.86
C SER A 249 11.07 -3.92 -25.32
N GLY A 250 9.90 -4.17 -24.73
CA GLY A 250 8.97 -3.15 -24.25
C GLY A 250 8.39 -2.28 -25.35
N LEU A 251 8.44 -2.73 -26.61
CA LEU A 251 7.93 -1.99 -27.77
C LEU A 251 6.52 -2.43 -28.19
N GLN A 252 6.09 -3.62 -27.80
CA GLN A 252 4.81 -4.22 -28.22
C GLN A 252 4.05 -4.80 -27.01
N PRO A 253 2.70 -4.79 -27.03
CA PRO A 253 1.89 -5.46 -26.03
C PRO A 253 1.92 -6.98 -26.21
N MET A 254 1.75 -7.70 -25.11
CA MET A 254 1.40 -9.12 -25.09
C MET A 254 -0.13 -9.22 -24.90
N LYS A 255 -0.87 -9.43 -25.99
CA LYS A 255 -2.35 -9.35 -26.01
C LYS A 255 -3.02 -10.38 -25.10
N GLU A 256 -2.41 -11.55 -24.97
CA GLU A 256 -2.83 -12.65 -24.11
C GLU A 256 -2.58 -12.37 -22.61
N LYS A 257 -1.77 -11.35 -22.29
CA LYS A 257 -1.41 -10.96 -20.91
C LYS A 257 -2.02 -9.62 -20.53
N TYR A 258 -3.34 -9.52 -20.67
CA TYR A 258 -4.12 -8.39 -20.19
C TYR A 258 -4.41 -8.49 -18.69
N ARG A 259 -4.28 -7.36 -17.99
CA ARG A 259 -4.46 -7.16 -16.54
C ARG A 259 -5.49 -6.09 -16.22
N GLY A 260 -6.22 -5.61 -17.23
CA GLY A 260 -7.28 -4.65 -17.00
C GLY A 260 -6.89 -3.18 -17.00
N TYR A 261 -7.87 -2.32 -17.25
CA TYR A 261 -7.82 -0.91 -16.86
C TYR A 261 -8.10 -0.79 -15.36
N ARG A 262 -7.09 -1.11 -14.55
CA ARG A 262 -7.24 -1.35 -13.10
C ARG A 262 -7.89 -0.20 -12.34
N HIS A 263 -7.70 1.05 -12.75
CA HIS A 263 -8.35 2.22 -12.15
C HIS A 263 -9.89 2.22 -12.28
N ASN A 264 -10.47 1.34 -13.09
CA ASN A 264 -11.91 1.19 -13.25
C ASN A 264 -12.50 -0.07 -12.58
N MET A 265 -11.67 -0.88 -11.91
CA MET A 265 -12.05 -2.19 -11.35
C MET A 265 -12.55 -2.13 -9.92
N PHE A 266 -12.63 -0.95 -9.34
CA PHE A 266 -13.08 -0.75 -7.98
C PHE A 266 -13.74 0.63 -7.84
N ASP A 267 -14.64 0.77 -6.89
CA ASP A 267 -15.35 2.01 -6.61
C ASP A 267 -14.46 3.05 -5.91
N TRP A 268 -14.44 4.25 -6.50
CA TRP A 268 -13.74 5.44 -6.04
C TRP A 268 -13.98 6.65 -6.98
N ALA A 269 -13.65 7.85 -6.51
CA ALA A 269 -13.90 9.11 -7.22
C ALA A 269 -13.17 9.25 -8.57
N TYR A 270 -12.09 8.48 -8.79
CA TYR A 270 -11.22 8.60 -9.97
C TYR A 270 -11.51 7.59 -11.07
N LYS A 271 -12.46 6.67 -10.86
CA LYS A 271 -12.98 5.77 -11.90
C LYS A 271 -13.63 6.57 -13.02
N ASP A 272 -13.47 6.12 -14.26
CA ASP A 272 -14.08 6.75 -15.44
C ASP A 272 -15.61 6.70 -15.38
N PRO A 273 -16.33 7.58 -16.10
CA PRO A 273 -17.79 7.62 -16.10
C PRO A 273 -18.44 6.28 -16.50
N PRO A 274 -19.67 5.99 -16.04
CA PRO A 274 -20.42 4.80 -16.49
C PRO A 274 -20.44 4.65 -18.01
N GLY A 275 -20.30 3.41 -18.51
CA GLY A 275 -20.25 3.11 -19.94
C GLY A 275 -18.86 3.24 -20.57
N TRP A 276 -17.82 3.52 -19.79
CA TRP A 276 -16.42 3.55 -20.24
C TRP A 276 -15.99 2.27 -20.97
N GLU A 277 -16.57 1.13 -20.61
CA GLU A 277 -16.32 -0.18 -21.20
C GLU A 277 -16.55 -0.16 -22.71
N LYS A 278 -17.59 0.55 -23.18
CA LYS A 278 -17.92 0.68 -24.63
C LYS A 278 -16.78 1.36 -25.40
N SER A 279 -16.10 2.33 -24.79
CA SER A 279 -14.94 2.97 -25.39
C SER A 279 -13.70 2.11 -25.26
N ALA A 280 -13.53 1.43 -24.13
CA ALA A 280 -12.35 0.61 -23.84
C ALA A 280 -12.25 -0.61 -24.75
N ARG A 281 -13.37 -1.29 -25.06
CA ARG A 281 -13.40 -2.46 -25.97
C ARG A 281 -12.79 -2.17 -27.35
N LYS A 282 -12.83 -0.91 -27.80
CA LYS A 282 -12.35 -0.51 -29.13
C LYS A 282 -10.84 -0.32 -29.19
N HIS A 283 -10.16 -0.22 -28.05
CA HIS A 283 -8.70 0.01 -27.95
C HIS A 283 -8.15 1.10 -28.88
N ARG A 284 -8.93 2.17 -29.12
CA ARG A 284 -8.61 3.16 -30.16
C ARG A 284 -7.26 3.84 -29.88
N PRO A 285 -6.40 4.01 -30.90
CA PRO A 285 -5.18 4.78 -30.73
C PRO A 285 -5.51 6.24 -30.37
N TYR A 286 -4.57 6.91 -29.71
CA TYR A 286 -4.69 8.31 -29.26
C TYR A 286 -5.77 8.54 -28.18
N THR A 287 -6.10 7.49 -27.43
CA THR A 287 -7.01 7.52 -26.29
C THR A 287 -6.36 6.97 -25.01
N GLN A 288 -7.05 7.13 -23.87
CA GLN A 288 -6.67 6.53 -22.59
C GLN A 288 -6.89 5.00 -22.53
N TYR A 289 -7.53 4.42 -23.54
CA TYR A 289 -7.71 2.97 -23.68
C TYR A 289 -6.90 2.40 -24.85
N SER A 290 -5.93 3.15 -25.39
CA SER A 290 -5.00 2.57 -26.35
C SER A 290 -4.31 1.36 -25.73
N ASP A 291 -4.26 0.27 -26.49
CA ASP A 291 -3.54 -0.94 -26.13
C ASP A 291 -2.04 -0.86 -26.44
N HIS A 292 -1.55 0.32 -26.87
CA HIS A 292 -0.17 0.56 -27.25
C HIS A 292 0.39 1.86 -26.64
N LEU A 293 1.53 1.78 -25.93
CA LEU A 293 2.13 2.95 -25.25
C LEU A 293 2.43 4.13 -26.18
N ARG A 294 2.86 3.87 -27.43
CA ARG A 294 3.14 4.92 -28.42
C ARG A 294 1.94 5.85 -28.64
N THR A 295 0.73 5.30 -28.72
CA THR A 295 -0.51 6.03 -29.02
C THR A 295 -1.36 6.26 -27.78
N PHE A 296 -0.91 5.83 -26.59
CA PHE A 296 -1.61 6.10 -25.34
C PHE A 296 -1.63 7.59 -24.99
N VAL A 297 -2.80 8.06 -24.51
CA VAL A 297 -3.00 9.44 -24.04
C VAL A 297 -3.66 9.45 -22.65
N PRO A 298 -3.01 9.99 -21.60
CA PRO A 298 -3.50 9.96 -20.22
C PRO A 298 -4.59 11.03 -19.98
N ARG A 299 -5.85 10.68 -20.30
CA ARG A 299 -7.05 11.52 -20.13
C ARG A 299 -8.02 10.91 -19.12
N GLY A 300 -8.70 11.73 -18.33
CA GLY A 300 -9.65 11.31 -17.31
C GLY A 300 -9.20 11.64 -15.89
N LYS A 301 -10.12 11.48 -14.92
CA LYS A 301 -9.93 11.88 -13.51
C LYS A 301 -8.73 11.15 -12.88
N PHE A 302 -8.60 9.85 -13.12
CA PHE A 302 -7.44 9.07 -12.67
C PHE A 302 -6.11 9.68 -13.15
N TRP A 303 -5.98 9.96 -14.44
CA TRP A 303 -4.74 10.49 -14.98
C TRP A 303 -4.43 11.92 -14.53
N GLN A 304 -5.46 12.74 -14.29
CA GLN A 304 -5.29 14.06 -13.67
C GLN A 304 -4.72 13.94 -12.25
N ARG A 305 -5.24 13.00 -11.45
CA ARG A 305 -4.69 12.67 -10.13
C ARG A 305 -3.24 12.19 -10.25
N GLU A 306 -2.95 11.25 -11.12
CA GLU A 306 -1.62 10.67 -11.31
C GLU A 306 -0.55 11.70 -11.68
N LYS A 307 -0.94 12.78 -12.38
CA LYS A 307 -0.07 13.91 -12.74
C LYS A 307 0.02 15.00 -11.65
N SER A 308 -0.75 14.88 -10.57
CA SER A 308 -0.83 15.92 -9.55
C SER A 308 0.46 16.03 -8.71
N LYS A 309 0.62 17.18 -8.05
CA LYS A 309 1.71 17.38 -7.06
C LYS A 309 1.61 16.40 -5.89
N TYR A 310 0.40 15.96 -5.52
CA TYR A 310 0.18 15.05 -4.41
C TYR A 310 0.79 13.67 -4.69
N GLU A 311 0.64 13.15 -5.91
CA GLU A 311 1.26 11.89 -6.30
C GLU A 311 2.78 11.98 -6.37
N ARG A 312 3.32 13.14 -6.76
CA ARG A 312 4.76 13.38 -6.65
C ARG A 312 5.23 13.38 -5.20
N TRP A 313 4.51 14.00 -4.26
CA TRP A 313 4.90 13.98 -2.86
C TRP A 313 4.81 12.57 -2.23
N ARG A 314 3.81 11.78 -2.63
CA ARG A 314 3.63 10.41 -2.15
C ARG A 314 4.70 9.46 -2.68
N ARG A 315 5.07 9.57 -3.96
CA ARG A 315 5.82 8.53 -4.69
C ARG A 315 7.15 8.98 -5.31
N GLU A 316 7.49 10.26 -5.22
CA GLU A 316 8.75 10.83 -5.74
C GLU A 316 9.47 11.67 -4.69
N LYS A 317 10.81 11.77 -4.81
CA LYS A 317 11.65 12.53 -3.87
C LYS A 317 11.40 12.07 -2.41
N GLY A 318 11.26 12.99 -1.45
CA GLY A 318 11.04 12.69 -0.04
C GLY A 318 12.34 12.53 0.76
N TYR A 319 12.21 12.23 2.05
CA TYR A 319 13.36 12.17 2.97
C TYR A 319 14.37 11.05 2.65
N GLU A 320 13.93 10.00 1.96
CA GLU A 320 14.79 8.90 1.48
C GLU A 320 15.46 9.23 0.14
N GLY A 321 15.19 10.41 -0.43
CA GLY A 321 15.70 10.88 -1.73
C GLY A 321 14.92 10.38 -2.95
N TYR A 322 14.07 9.36 -2.79
CA TYR A 322 13.13 8.85 -3.80
C TYR A 322 11.96 8.11 -3.12
N GLY A 323 10.91 7.76 -3.87
CA GLY A 323 9.77 7.01 -3.33
C GLY A 323 8.81 7.82 -2.44
N GLY A 324 9.11 9.09 -2.18
CA GLY A 324 8.23 10.06 -1.52
C GLY A 324 7.89 9.73 -0.07
N ASP A 325 6.77 10.28 0.40
CA ASP A 325 6.25 10.01 1.74
C ASP A 325 5.90 8.51 1.93
N ASN A 326 5.58 7.77 0.87
CA ASN A 326 5.30 6.33 0.95
C ASN A 326 6.54 5.54 1.39
N LEU A 327 7.69 5.78 0.73
CA LEU A 327 8.93 5.09 1.12
C LEU A 327 9.40 5.52 2.50
N TYR A 328 9.32 6.81 2.81
CA TYR A 328 9.68 7.31 4.14
C TYR A 328 8.81 6.70 5.23
N ALA A 329 7.49 6.68 5.06
CA ALA A 329 6.57 6.06 6.01
C ALA A 329 6.91 4.58 6.22
N SER A 330 7.14 3.85 5.13
CA SER A 330 7.49 2.42 5.20
C SER A 330 8.80 2.20 5.96
N HIS A 331 9.88 2.87 5.57
CA HIS A 331 11.18 2.73 6.24
C HIS A 331 11.14 3.16 7.69
N GLU A 332 10.43 4.24 8.02
CA GLU A 332 10.33 4.70 9.40
C GLU A 332 9.61 3.69 10.29
N LEU A 333 8.52 3.08 9.83
CA LEU A 333 7.85 2.00 10.56
C LEU A 333 8.78 0.79 10.77
N LEU A 334 9.51 0.36 9.74
CA LEU A 334 10.49 -0.73 9.86
C LEU A 334 11.64 -0.38 10.81
N ARG A 335 12.09 0.88 10.86
CA ARG A 335 13.08 1.35 11.85
C ARG A 335 12.53 1.23 13.26
N TYR A 336 11.24 1.51 13.48
CA TYR A 336 10.61 1.31 14.79
C TYR A 336 10.54 -0.16 15.17
N VAL A 337 10.28 -1.05 14.21
CA VAL A 337 10.35 -2.51 14.42
C VAL A 337 11.75 -2.91 14.91
N ARG A 338 12.82 -2.49 14.21
CA ARG A 338 14.21 -2.75 14.66
C ARG A 338 14.47 -2.23 16.07
N LYS A 339 13.98 -1.03 16.38
CA LYS A 339 14.15 -0.44 17.72
C LYS A 339 13.42 -1.24 18.79
N ALA A 340 12.22 -1.73 18.51
CA ALA A 340 11.45 -2.54 19.44
C ALA A 340 12.13 -3.89 19.71
N LEU A 341 12.62 -4.56 18.67
CA LEU A 341 13.37 -5.83 18.80
C LEU A 341 14.60 -5.68 19.71
N LEU A 342 15.38 -4.59 19.57
CA LEU A 342 16.48 -4.28 20.50
C LEU A 342 15.99 -4.06 21.93
N ARG A 343 14.93 -3.25 22.07
CA ARG A 343 14.44 -2.82 23.38
C ARG A 343 13.91 -4.00 24.19
N HIS A 344 13.20 -4.91 23.55
CA HIS A 344 12.65 -6.13 24.14
C HIS A 344 13.67 -7.26 24.24
N LYS A 345 14.95 -6.99 23.89
CA LYS A 345 16.05 -7.98 23.91
C LYS A 345 15.78 -9.21 23.05
N VAL A 346 14.88 -9.10 22.05
CA VAL A 346 14.66 -10.13 21.03
C VAL A 346 15.89 -10.24 20.14
N ASP A 347 16.55 -9.10 19.90
CA ASP A 347 17.74 -9.00 19.06
C ASP A 347 18.83 -8.14 19.68
N THR A 348 20.05 -8.38 19.22
CA THR A 348 21.22 -7.53 19.45
C THR A 348 21.49 -6.68 18.20
N PRO A 349 22.29 -5.59 18.28
CA PRO A 349 22.63 -4.79 17.11
C PRO A 349 23.23 -5.59 15.93
N LYS A 350 23.93 -6.69 16.23
CA LYS A 350 24.55 -7.58 15.23
C LYS A 350 23.54 -8.48 14.51
N THR A 351 22.40 -8.73 15.14
CA THR A 351 21.47 -9.77 14.69
C THR A 351 20.10 -9.24 14.31
N LEU A 352 19.89 -7.93 14.40
CA LEU A 352 18.69 -7.26 13.90
C LEU A 352 18.45 -7.53 12.42
N PRO A 353 17.19 -7.64 11.98
CA PRO A 353 16.89 -7.70 10.56
C PRO A 353 17.31 -6.39 9.88
N GLU A 354 17.82 -6.52 8.66
CA GLU A 354 18.17 -5.36 7.82
C GLU A 354 16.92 -4.75 7.18
N ILE A 355 16.91 -3.43 6.98
CA ILE A 355 15.95 -2.79 6.08
C ILE A 355 16.61 -2.72 4.71
N ARG A 356 16.15 -3.54 3.78
CA ARG A 356 16.69 -3.65 2.43
C ARG A 356 16.06 -2.62 1.50
N GLN A 357 16.58 -2.54 0.28
CA GLN A 357 15.97 -1.72 -0.77
C GLN A 357 14.51 -2.14 -1.00
N PRO A 358 13.62 -1.19 -1.31
CA PRO A 358 12.22 -1.49 -1.50
C PRO A 358 11.99 -2.35 -2.75
N TYR A 359 10.95 -3.17 -2.72
CA TYR A 359 10.41 -3.77 -3.94
C TYR A 359 9.63 -2.72 -4.73
N ILE A 360 10.02 -2.52 -5.99
CA ILE A 360 9.43 -1.51 -6.87
C ILE A 360 8.65 -2.22 -7.97
N SER A 361 7.33 -2.02 -8.00
CA SER A 361 6.46 -2.50 -9.09
C SER A 361 5.14 -1.72 -9.12
N THR A 362 4.24 -2.06 -10.04
CA THR A 362 2.91 -1.47 -10.18
C THR A 362 1.87 -2.10 -9.22
N TRP A 363 2.27 -2.28 -7.96
CA TRP A 363 1.45 -2.86 -6.89
C TRP A 363 0.17 -2.04 -6.65
N THR A 364 -0.93 -2.74 -6.38
CA THR A 364 -2.26 -2.13 -6.32
C THR A 364 -2.37 -1.08 -5.23
N VAL A 365 -2.11 -1.46 -3.97
CA VAL A 365 -2.32 -0.56 -2.82
C VAL A 365 -1.52 0.74 -2.95
N PRO A 366 -0.18 0.74 -3.12
CA PRO A 366 0.58 1.98 -3.23
C PRO A 366 0.23 2.83 -4.47
N THR A 367 -0.43 2.26 -5.48
CA THR A 367 -0.92 3.00 -6.66
C THR A 367 -2.29 3.63 -6.41
N PHE A 368 -3.23 2.82 -5.92
CA PHE A 368 -4.66 3.10 -6.04
C PHE A 368 -5.29 3.61 -4.75
N VAL A 369 -4.68 3.40 -3.58
CA VAL A 369 -5.19 4.06 -2.37
C VAL A 369 -4.94 5.56 -2.42
N ASN A 370 -5.92 6.33 -1.98
CA ASN A 370 -5.83 7.78 -1.88
C ASN A 370 -5.36 8.22 -0.48
N ALA A 371 -4.16 7.78 -0.09
CA ALA A 371 -3.55 7.95 1.24
C ALA A 371 -2.02 7.83 1.16
N VAL A 372 -1.24 8.32 2.12
CA VAL A 372 0.15 7.85 2.23
C VAL A 372 0.12 6.34 2.47
N SER A 373 0.91 5.58 1.71
CA SER A 373 0.93 4.11 1.77
C SER A 373 2.23 3.65 2.38
N ALA A 374 2.17 2.99 3.53
CA ALA A 374 3.28 2.28 4.14
C ALA A 374 3.08 0.77 3.91
N TYR A 375 3.67 0.20 2.86
CA TYR A 375 3.55 -1.21 2.54
C TYR A 375 4.80 -1.93 3.00
N LEU A 376 4.64 -2.88 3.92
CA LEU A 376 5.71 -3.49 4.68
C LEU A 376 5.77 -5.00 4.43
N GLU A 377 6.92 -5.48 3.99
CA GLU A 377 7.33 -6.88 4.15
C GLU A 377 8.07 -6.97 5.49
N LEU A 378 7.39 -7.46 6.53
CA LEU A 378 7.86 -7.41 7.92
C LEU A 378 8.95 -8.43 8.25
N ALA A 379 9.07 -9.49 7.45
CA ALA A 379 10.05 -10.56 7.62
C ALA A 379 10.07 -11.47 6.39
N TYR A 380 11.10 -12.33 6.29
CA TYR A 380 11.12 -13.47 5.38
C TYR A 380 10.70 -14.73 6.13
N ILE A 381 9.52 -15.25 5.81
CA ILE A 381 8.88 -16.35 6.57
C ILE A 381 9.69 -17.66 6.52
N ASP A 382 10.52 -17.83 5.48
CA ASP A 382 11.39 -18.98 5.26
C ASP A 382 12.82 -18.80 5.81
N ILE A 383 13.12 -17.68 6.48
CA ILE A 383 14.33 -17.54 7.29
C ILE A 383 14.01 -17.97 8.72
N PRO A 384 14.76 -18.93 9.31
CA PRO A 384 14.48 -19.44 10.66
C PRO A 384 14.36 -18.35 11.72
N LYS A 385 15.25 -17.35 11.69
CA LYS A 385 15.23 -16.28 12.68
C LYS A 385 14.02 -15.34 12.53
N ASP A 386 13.68 -14.94 11.30
CA ASP A 386 12.51 -14.11 11.02
C ASP A 386 11.21 -14.86 11.33
N HIS A 387 11.15 -16.14 10.98
CA HIS A 387 10.07 -17.04 11.35
C HIS A 387 9.85 -17.03 12.88
N GLN A 388 10.90 -17.29 13.67
CA GLN A 388 10.81 -17.30 15.13
C GLN A 388 10.43 -15.93 15.71
N ARG A 389 10.85 -14.82 15.09
CA ARG A 389 10.42 -13.46 15.50
C ARG A 389 8.93 -13.27 15.31
N ILE A 390 8.42 -13.60 14.13
CA ILE A 390 7.02 -13.42 13.79
C ILE A 390 6.14 -14.32 14.68
N LEU A 391 6.53 -15.60 14.85
CA LEU A 391 5.76 -16.54 15.64
C LEU A 391 5.61 -16.08 17.10
N ASN A 392 6.74 -15.75 17.75
CA ASN A 392 6.80 -15.57 19.20
C ASN A 392 6.66 -14.11 19.67
N TYR A 393 6.92 -13.13 18.80
CA TYR A 393 7.04 -11.72 19.19
C TYR A 393 6.11 -10.78 18.43
N LYS A 394 4.95 -11.26 17.94
CA LYS A 394 3.90 -10.45 17.28
C LYS A 394 3.57 -9.15 18.03
N HIS A 395 3.50 -9.21 19.36
CA HIS A 395 3.22 -8.06 20.22
C HIS A 395 4.31 -6.97 20.13
N VAL A 396 5.57 -7.33 19.89
CA VAL A 396 6.69 -6.39 19.69
C VAL A 396 6.54 -5.65 18.36
N TYR A 397 6.17 -6.36 17.28
CA TYR A 397 5.85 -5.75 15.99
C TYR A 397 4.66 -4.81 16.12
N ALA A 398 3.59 -5.22 16.78
CA ALA A 398 2.42 -4.40 17.00
C ALA A 398 2.72 -3.12 17.79
N GLU A 399 3.51 -3.23 18.87
CA GLU A 399 3.98 -2.11 19.66
C GLU A 399 4.80 -1.12 18.79
N ALA A 400 5.73 -1.64 18.00
CA ALA A 400 6.55 -0.85 17.09
C ALA A 400 5.72 -0.09 16.05
N LEU A 401 4.78 -0.78 15.41
CA LEU A 401 3.92 -0.19 14.39
C LEU A 401 3.04 0.91 14.98
N ALA A 402 2.42 0.69 16.15
CA ALA A 402 1.59 1.70 16.80
C ALA A 402 2.38 2.97 17.17
N VAL A 403 3.57 2.81 17.74
CA VAL A 403 4.47 3.93 18.06
C VAL A 403 4.94 4.64 16.79
N GLY A 404 5.32 3.88 15.76
CA GLY A 404 5.78 4.42 14.48
C GLY A 404 4.69 5.21 13.76
N ILE A 405 3.46 4.69 13.72
CA ILE A 405 2.29 5.37 13.14
C ILE A 405 2.05 6.71 13.84
N TYR A 406 2.09 6.73 15.18
CA TYR A 406 1.99 7.98 15.93
C TYR A 406 3.13 8.94 15.60
N SER A 407 4.36 8.44 15.49
CA SER A 407 5.54 9.24 15.12
C SER A 407 5.42 9.86 13.74
N LEU A 408 4.85 9.15 12.75
CA LEU A 408 4.68 9.68 11.40
C LEU A 408 3.78 10.91 11.36
N TYR A 409 2.89 11.09 12.33
CA TYR A 409 2.00 12.25 12.36
C TYR A 409 2.46 13.33 13.34
N TYR A 410 2.83 12.96 14.57
CA TYR A 410 3.14 13.91 15.64
C TYR A 410 4.64 14.12 15.86
N GLY A 411 5.47 13.23 15.30
CA GLY A 411 6.89 13.18 15.56
C GLY A 411 7.20 12.66 16.97
N ILE A 412 8.34 12.01 17.11
CA ILE A 412 8.90 11.62 18.41
C ILE A 412 10.38 11.96 18.34
N LYS A 413 10.86 12.90 19.14
CA LYS A 413 12.27 13.30 19.07
C LYS A 413 13.16 12.08 19.38
N GLN A 414 14.12 11.82 18.49
CA GLN A 414 15.07 10.71 18.59
C GLN A 414 16.49 11.21 18.90
N PRO A 415 17.32 10.42 19.60
CA PRO A 415 18.75 10.70 19.72
C PRO A 415 19.42 10.77 18.35
N LYS A 416 20.34 11.74 18.14
CA LYS A 416 21.07 11.93 16.87
C LYS A 416 21.75 10.64 16.37
N ARG A 417 22.29 9.83 17.30
CA ARG A 417 22.96 8.56 17.01
C ARG A 417 22.08 7.50 16.31
N ASN A 418 20.76 7.62 16.39
CA ASN A 418 19.84 6.64 15.77
C ASN A 418 19.99 6.58 14.25
N ARG A 419 20.23 7.73 13.59
CA ARG A 419 20.38 7.78 12.13
C ARG A 419 21.51 6.89 11.63
N LYS A 420 22.66 6.96 12.31
CA LYS A 420 23.84 6.14 11.98
C LYS A 420 23.61 4.64 12.16
N LYS A 421 22.64 4.24 12.99
CA LYS A 421 22.30 2.84 13.30
C LYS A 421 21.11 2.32 12.49
N ASN A 422 20.59 3.11 11.55
CA ASN A 422 19.34 2.85 10.84
C ASN A 422 18.18 2.50 11.81
N LEU A 423 18.09 3.30 12.88
CA LEU A 423 17.00 3.34 13.86
C LEU A 423 16.10 4.57 13.58
N PRO A 424 14.93 4.70 14.21
CA PRO A 424 13.94 5.73 13.87
C PRO A 424 14.52 7.13 13.85
N TRP A 425 14.07 7.93 12.88
CA TRP A 425 14.41 9.34 12.78
C TRP A 425 13.43 10.20 13.60
N GLY A 426 12.19 9.74 13.70
CA GLY A 426 11.15 10.35 14.52
C GLY A 426 10.51 11.60 13.91
N TRP A 427 10.66 11.80 12.60
CA TRP A 427 10.11 12.95 11.91
C TRP A 427 8.65 12.72 11.52
N ALA A 428 7.83 13.76 11.70
CA ALA A 428 6.47 13.77 11.21
C ALA A 428 6.46 14.05 9.70
N ILE A 429 5.57 13.38 8.98
CA ILE A 429 5.17 13.76 7.63
C ILE A 429 4.31 15.03 7.74
N HIS A 430 4.59 16.01 6.89
CA HIS A 430 3.78 17.21 6.81
C HIS A 430 2.46 16.92 6.06
N PHE A 431 1.50 16.27 6.73
CA PHE A 431 0.23 15.87 6.11
C PHE A 431 -0.64 17.05 5.64
N ALA A 432 -0.52 18.21 6.26
CA ALA A 432 -1.30 19.40 5.87
C ALA A 432 -1.03 19.85 4.43
N LYS A 433 0.14 19.51 3.84
CA LYS A 433 0.43 19.79 2.42
C LYS A 433 -0.58 19.15 1.47
N TYR A 434 -1.21 18.04 1.88
CA TYR A 434 -2.21 17.33 1.07
C TYR A 434 -3.59 18.00 1.06
N GLY A 435 -3.89 18.93 1.96
CA GLY A 435 -5.19 19.61 2.00
C GLY A 435 -6.36 18.61 2.01
N ARG A 436 -7.30 18.76 1.05
CA ARG A 436 -8.45 17.86 0.89
C ARG A 436 -8.18 16.62 0.05
N TYR A 437 -6.94 16.39 -0.38
CA TYR A 437 -6.60 15.30 -1.31
C TYR A 437 -7.07 13.92 -0.81
N PHE A 438 -6.94 13.60 0.47
CA PHE A 438 -7.38 12.29 0.99
C PHE A 438 -8.92 12.14 1.08
N GLN A 439 -9.65 13.26 1.14
CA GLN A 439 -11.11 13.27 1.28
C GLN A 439 -11.84 12.98 -0.05
N SER A 440 -11.16 13.11 -1.18
CA SER A 440 -11.73 12.91 -2.51
C SER A 440 -11.67 11.45 -3.00
N SER A 441 -11.72 10.46 -2.10
CA SER A 441 -11.56 9.04 -2.45
C SER A 441 -12.86 8.31 -2.80
N VAL A 442 -14.01 8.79 -2.36
CA VAL A 442 -15.33 8.14 -2.56
C VAL A 442 -16.16 8.98 -3.53
N ARG A 443 -16.95 8.32 -4.39
CA ARG A 443 -17.88 8.97 -5.33
C ARG A 443 -18.98 9.74 -4.62
#